data_AF-A0A951CI87-F1
#
_entry.id   AF-A0A951CI87-F1
#
_cell.length_a   1.000
_cell.length_b   1.000
_cell.length_c   1.000
_cell.angle_alpha   90.00
_cell.angle_beta   90.00
_cell.angle_gamma   90.00
#
_symmetry.space_group_name_H-M   'P 1'
#
loop_
_entity.id
_entity.type
_entity.pdbx_description
1 polymer ?
#
loop_
_entity_poly.entity_id
_entity_poly.type
_entity_poly.pdbx_seq_one_letter_code
_entity_poly.pdbx_strand_id
1 'polypeptide(L)'
;MQRSRDLISGQITLDYFMRKAAEGWKLAAVEWVRDAAGDGTTDSEVLNISIEPEEIPFGLRISQDGLHMEENPLEITVLMLILEKIVKEKRVTEIAHDLNLEGFRTRAGKTWSATAVFDLLPRLIDAGPRLLKSAEWQQRRSSSPAPN
;
A
#
# COMPACT_ATOMS: atom_id res chain seq x y z
N MET A 1 -17.86 7.09 18.46
CA MET A 1 -16.69 8.01 18.54
C MET A 1 -17.10 9.34 17.96
N GLN A 2 -16.83 10.44 18.65
CA GLN A 2 -17.10 11.79 18.17
C GLN A 2 -15.78 12.43 17.71
N ARG A 3 -15.77 13.05 16.54
CA ARG A 3 -14.62 13.81 16.01
C ARG A 3 -15.05 15.26 15.80
N SER A 4 -14.20 16.21 16.18
CA SER A 4 -14.38 17.65 15.97
C SER A 4 -13.17 18.19 15.21
N ARG A 5 -13.42 18.92 14.11
CA ARG A 5 -12.41 19.59 13.31
C ARG A 5 -12.65 21.09 13.42
N ASP A 6 -11.66 21.81 13.96
CA ASP A 6 -11.72 23.25 14.11
C ASP A 6 -10.77 23.90 13.09
N LEU A 7 -11.28 24.87 12.33
CA LEU A 7 -10.48 25.64 11.38
C LEU A 7 -9.96 26.90 12.10
N ILE A 8 -8.67 26.92 12.42
CA ILE A 8 -8.04 28.02 13.15
C ILE A 8 -7.24 28.85 12.16
N SER A 9 -7.67 30.08 11.90
CA SER A 9 -7.01 30.99 10.94
C SER A 9 -5.98 31.93 11.59
N GLY A 10 -5.74 31.79 12.90
CA GLY A 10 -4.78 32.58 13.67
C GLY A 10 -3.73 31.71 14.36
N GLN A 11 -2.89 32.33 15.20
CA GLN A 11 -1.89 31.59 15.98
C GLN A 11 -2.57 30.59 16.94
N ILE A 12 -2.12 29.35 16.88
CA ILE A 12 -2.57 28.31 17.82
C ILE A 12 -1.79 28.51 19.12
N THR A 13 -2.50 28.74 20.22
CA THR A 13 -1.92 28.90 21.56
C THR A 13 -2.01 27.61 22.37
N LEU A 14 -1.18 27.50 23.41
CA LEU A 14 -1.25 26.36 24.34
C LEU A 14 -2.60 26.29 25.07
N ASP A 15 -3.18 27.45 25.43
CA ASP A 15 -4.49 27.55 26.09
C ASP A 15 -5.62 26.90 25.26
N TYR A 16 -5.54 26.98 23.94
CA TYR A 16 -6.49 26.31 23.05
C TYR A 16 -6.49 24.79 23.25
N PHE A 17 -5.30 24.18 23.30
CA PHE A 17 -5.17 22.74 23.54
C PHE A 17 -5.61 22.35 24.95
N MET A 18 -5.24 23.15 25.96
CA MET A 18 -5.66 22.89 27.34
C MET A 18 -7.18 22.92 27.48
N ARG A 19 -7.85 23.87 26.81
CA ARG A 19 -9.32 23.94 26.80
C ARG A 19 -9.95 22.72 26.13
N LYS A 20 -9.48 22.32 24.94
CA LYS A 20 -10.02 21.12 24.25
C LYS A 20 -9.77 19.86 25.10
N ALA A 21 -8.63 19.75 25.77
CA ALA A 21 -8.35 18.64 26.70
C ALA A 21 -9.29 18.66 27.92
N ALA A 22 -9.56 19.83 28.51
CA ALA A 22 -10.51 19.98 29.62
C ALA A 22 -11.95 19.63 29.22
N GLU A 23 -12.32 19.86 27.96
CA GLU A 23 -13.59 19.42 27.35
C GLU A 23 -13.61 17.92 27.01
N GLY A 24 -12.55 17.18 27.31
CA GLY A 24 -12.44 15.73 27.08
C GLY A 24 -11.99 15.33 25.68
N TRP A 25 -11.60 16.28 24.83
CA TRP A 25 -11.04 15.98 23.50
C TRP A 25 -9.58 15.51 23.62
N LYS A 26 -9.22 14.51 22.81
CA LYS A 26 -7.83 14.08 22.63
C LYS A 26 -7.35 14.54 21.26
N LEU A 27 -6.14 15.11 21.21
CA LEU A 27 -5.52 15.51 19.94
C LEU A 27 -5.27 14.25 19.09
N ALA A 28 -5.84 14.24 17.89
CA ALA A 28 -5.76 13.08 16.99
C ALA A 28 -4.76 13.28 15.84
N ALA A 29 -4.60 14.51 15.34
CA ALA A 29 -3.70 14.87 14.25
C ALA A 29 -3.42 16.38 14.22
N VAL A 30 -2.29 16.79 13.63
CA VAL A 30 -1.95 18.18 13.28
C VAL A 30 -1.50 18.21 11.83
N GLU A 31 -2.08 19.10 11.03
CA GLU A 31 -1.74 19.31 9.62
C GLU A 31 -0.94 20.62 9.50
N TRP A 32 0.25 20.56 8.91
CA TRP A 32 1.11 21.71 8.67
C TRP A 32 1.13 22.01 7.17
N VAL A 33 0.73 23.23 6.79
CA VAL A 33 0.76 23.71 5.41
C VAL A 33 1.73 24.87 5.32
N ARG A 34 2.65 24.81 4.36
CA ARG A 34 3.52 25.94 4.00
C ARG A 34 3.51 26.10 2.49
N ASP A 35 3.49 27.35 2.02
CA ASP A 35 3.73 27.65 0.62
C ASP A 35 5.22 27.48 0.33
N ALA A 36 5.57 26.51 -0.52
CA ALA A 36 6.93 26.30 -0.96
C ALA A 36 7.27 27.25 -2.10
N ALA A 37 7.63 28.50 -1.77
CA ALA A 37 8.46 29.30 -2.66
C ALA A 37 9.92 28.86 -2.44
N GLY A 38 10.52 28.26 -3.46
CA GLY A 38 11.89 27.77 -3.38
C GLY A 38 12.88 28.89 -3.13
N ASP A 39 13.78 28.69 -2.16
CA ASP A 39 15.20 28.96 -2.37
C ASP A 39 16.07 28.18 -1.38
N GLY A 40 17.29 27.88 -1.81
CA GLY A 40 18.17 26.87 -1.24
C GLY A 40 18.75 27.17 0.15
N THR A 41 19.23 26.08 0.76
CA THR A 41 20.27 25.98 1.80
C THR A 41 20.09 26.80 3.08
N THR A 42 19.75 26.13 4.17
CA THR A 42 20.46 26.31 5.46
C THR A 42 20.33 25.03 6.28
N ASP A 43 21.48 24.58 6.78
CA ASP A 43 21.65 23.57 7.81
C ASP A 43 20.53 23.62 8.86
N SER A 44 19.74 22.57 8.89
CA SER A 44 19.23 22.07 10.14
C SER A 44 19.53 20.60 10.11
N GLU A 45 20.28 20.15 11.09
CA GLU A 45 20.34 18.77 11.55
C GLU A 45 18.95 18.35 12.06
N VAL A 46 17.92 18.49 11.22
CA VAL A 46 16.81 17.56 11.27
C VAL A 46 17.47 16.21 11.10
N LEU A 47 17.37 15.40 12.14
CA LEU A 47 17.64 13.98 12.06
C LEU A 47 17.16 13.52 10.69
N ASN A 48 18.10 13.26 9.78
CA ASN A 48 17.85 12.47 8.59
C ASN A 48 17.58 11.08 9.15
N ILE A 49 16.40 10.89 9.76
CA ILE A 49 15.66 9.69 9.56
C ILE A 49 15.41 9.75 8.06
N SER A 50 16.33 9.16 7.30
CA SER A 50 15.99 8.59 6.02
C SER A 50 14.91 7.57 6.32
N ILE A 51 13.67 8.05 6.48
CA ILE A 51 12.50 7.27 6.17
C ILE A 51 12.61 7.16 4.66
N GLU A 52 13.44 6.21 4.21
CA GLU A 52 13.22 5.54 2.94
C GLU A 52 11.70 5.36 2.90
N PRO A 53 10.98 5.98 1.94
CA PRO A 53 9.53 5.91 1.93
C PRO A 53 9.21 4.42 1.96
N GLU A 54 8.68 3.94 3.08
CA GLU A 54 8.40 2.52 3.25
C GLU A 54 7.40 2.18 2.15
N GLU A 55 7.89 1.56 1.08
CA GLU A 55 7.08 1.34 -0.11
C GLU A 55 5.92 0.46 0.31
N ILE A 56 4.69 0.96 0.15
CA ILE A 56 3.48 0.21 0.50
C ILE A 56 3.58 -1.17 -0.16
N PRO A 57 3.58 -2.27 0.60
CA PRO A 57 3.78 -3.59 0.01
C PRO A 57 2.74 -3.87 -1.08
N PHE A 58 3.15 -4.57 -2.14
CA PHE A 58 2.23 -4.92 -3.23
C PHE A 58 1.08 -5.80 -2.70
N GLY A 59 -0.14 -5.53 -3.11
CA GLY A 59 -1.36 -6.13 -2.54
C GLY A 59 -2.00 -5.29 -1.44
N LEU A 60 -1.37 -4.21 -0.99
CA LEU A 60 -1.90 -3.28 0.00
C LEU A 60 -2.05 -1.88 -0.57
N ARG A 61 -2.96 -1.11 0.00
CA ARG A 61 -3.10 0.33 -0.20
C ARG A 61 -3.40 1.00 1.13
N ILE A 62 -3.09 2.29 1.23
CA ILE A 62 -3.53 3.10 2.37
C ILE A 62 -5.06 3.22 2.26
N SER A 63 -5.75 2.94 3.37
CA SER A 63 -7.20 3.10 3.48
C SER A 63 -7.62 4.56 3.30
N GLN A 64 -8.89 4.79 3.00
CA GLN A 64 -9.40 6.16 2.79
C GLN A 64 -9.24 7.06 4.03
N ASP A 65 -9.23 6.47 5.23
CA ASP A 65 -9.03 7.22 6.48
C ASP A 65 -7.55 7.56 6.75
N GLY A 66 -6.61 7.01 5.97
CA GLY A 66 -5.17 7.26 6.09
C GLY A 66 -4.51 6.64 7.33
N LEU A 67 -5.24 5.84 8.11
CA LEU A 67 -4.80 5.34 9.41
C LEU A 67 -4.39 3.86 9.39
N HIS A 68 -4.77 3.12 8.36
CA HIS A 68 -4.43 1.71 8.22
C HIS A 68 -4.11 1.34 6.77
N MET A 69 -3.59 0.14 6.59
CA MET A 69 -3.47 -0.47 5.27
C MET A 69 -4.63 -1.43 5.08
N GLU A 70 -5.23 -1.38 3.90
CA GLU A 70 -6.23 -2.33 3.45
C GLU A 70 -5.76 -3.04 2.19
N GLU A 71 -6.44 -4.12 1.83
CA GLU A 71 -6.12 -4.85 0.62
C GLU A 71 -6.44 -4.04 -0.63
N ASN A 72 -5.52 -4.04 -1.58
CA ASN A 72 -5.80 -3.60 -2.93
C ASN A 72 -6.33 -4.80 -3.73
N PRO A 73 -7.64 -4.86 -4.05
CA PRO A 73 -8.25 -6.04 -4.66
C PRO A 73 -7.63 -6.41 -6.02
N LEU A 74 -7.18 -5.41 -6.79
CA LEU A 74 -6.53 -5.64 -8.08
C LEU A 74 -5.15 -6.29 -7.89
N GLU A 75 -4.36 -5.77 -6.95
CA GLU A 75 -3.02 -6.28 -6.70
C GLU A 75 -3.04 -7.64 -6.00
N ILE A 76 -4.00 -7.89 -5.10
CA ILE A 76 -4.25 -9.21 -4.52
C ILE A 76 -4.62 -10.22 -5.61
N THR A 77 -5.45 -9.81 -6.58
CA THR A 77 -5.76 -10.65 -7.75
C THR A 77 -4.51 -11.01 -8.55
N VAL A 78 -3.62 -10.04 -8.79
CA VAL A 78 -2.35 -10.28 -9.48
C VAL A 78 -1.45 -11.24 -8.70
N LEU A 79 -1.32 -11.07 -7.37
CA LEU A 79 -0.54 -11.99 -6.54
C LEU A 79 -1.08 -13.42 -6.61
N MET A 80 -2.41 -13.60 -6.56
CA MET A 80 -3.03 -14.92 -6.72
C MET A 80 -2.74 -15.53 -8.09
N LEU A 81 -2.87 -14.74 -9.17
CA LEU A 81 -2.56 -15.21 -10.53
C LEU A 81 -1.10 -15.63 -10.65
N ILE A 82 -0.16 -14.86 -10.11
CA ILE A 82 1.26 -15.24 -10.12
C ILE A 82 1.48 -16.55 -9.36
N LEU A 83 0.89 -16.71 -8.16
CA LEU A 83 0.95 -17.97 -7.41
C LEU A 83 0.38 -19.15 -8.20
N GLU A 84 -0.76 -18.99 -8.87
CA GLU A 84 -1.35 -20.04 -9.70
C GLU A 84 -0.42 -20.48 -10.83
N LYS A 85 0.24 -19.52 -11.50
CA LYS A 85 1.16 -19.82 -12.60
C LYS A 85 2.47 -20.44 -12.07
N ILE A 86 2.94 -20.05 -10.89
CA ILE A 86 4.09 -20.70 -10.21
C ILE A 86 3.75 -22.15 -9.84
N VAL A 87 2.56 -22.41 -9.30
CA VAL A 87 2.11 -23.79 -8.99
C VAL A 87 2.00 -24.65 -10.25
N LYS A 88 1.73 -24.03 -11.41
CA LYS A 88 1.76 -24.66 -12.73
C LYS A 88 3.17 -24.70 -13.36
N GLU A 89 4.20 -24.41 -12.58
CA GLU A 89 5.62 -24.41 -12.98
C GLU A 89 5.97 -23.51 -14.17
N LYS A 90 5.19 -22.44 -14.40
CA LYS A 90 5.49 -21.48 -15.48
C LYS A 90 6.73 -20.65 -15.17
N ARG A 91 7.51 -20.32 -16.21
CA ARG A 91 8.67 -19.43 -16.07
C ARG A 91 8.20 -17.99 -15.83
N VAL A 92 9.00 -17.21 -15.10
CA VAL A 92 8.71 -15.80 -14.76
C VAL A 92 8.44 -14.94 -16.01
N THR A 93 9.14 -15.20 -17.12
CA THR A 93 8.90 -14.53 -18.41
C THR A 93 7.52 -14.83 -18.98
N GLU A 94 7.06 -16.07 -18.88
CA GLU A 94 5.73 -16.49 -19.34
C GLU A 94 4.64 -15.90 -18.44
N ILE A 95 4.87 -15.85 -17.12
CA ILE A 95 3.94 -15.20 -16.18
C ILE A 95 3.75 -13.72 -16.53
N ALA A 96 4.85 -12.99 -16.76
CA ALA A 96 4.78 -11.59 -17.16
C ALA A 96 4.03 -11.39 -18.49
N HIS A 97 4.26 -12.29 -19.46
CA HIS A 97 3.55 -12.27 -20.73
C HIS A 97 2.05 -12.49 -20.55
N ASP A 98 1.65 -13.53 -19.81
CA ASP A 98 0.24 -13.84 -19.51
C ASP A 98 -0.46 -12.66 -18.83
N LEU A 99 0.15 -12.05 -17.81
CA LEU A 99 -0.42 -10.90 -17.12
C LEU A 99 -0.69 -9.72 -18.08
N ASN A 100 0.22 -9.49 -19.02
CA ASN A 100 0.05 -8.41 -20.00
C ASN A 100 -1.06 -8.70 -21.02
N LEU A 101 -1.18 -9.96 -21.47
CA LEU A 101 -2.25 -10.42 -22.36
C LEU A 101 -3.62 -10.32 -21.68
N GLU A 102 -3.69 -10.66 -20.40
CA GLU A 102 -4.89 -10.54 -19.57
C GLU A 102 -5.22 -9.07 -19.20
N GLY A 103 -4.38 -8.11 -19.61
CA GLY A 103 -4.63 -6.67 -19.48
C GLY A 103 -4.14 -6.05 -18.15
N PHE A 104 -3.51 -6.82 -17.27
CA PHE A 104 -2.97 -6.31 -16.02
C PHE A 104 -1.76 -5.39 -16.25
N ARG A 105 -1.61 -4.41 -15.37
CA ARG A 105 -0.50 -3.45 -15.36
C ARG A 105 0.09 -3.34 -13.96
N THR A 106 1.35 -2.93 -13.88
CA THR A 106 2.00 -2.66 -12.60
C THR A 106 1.34 -1.45 -11.91
N ARG A 107 1.65 -1.21 -10.63
CA ARG A 107 1.17 -0.03 -9.89
C ARG A 107 1.51 1.29 -10.60
N ALA A 108 2.65 1.34 -11.30
CA ALA A 108 3.07 2.47 -12.12
C ALA A 108 2.40 2.55 -13.51
N GLY A 109 1.42 1.69 -13.79
CA GLY A 109 0.73 1.61 -15.08
C GLY A 109 1.54 0.98 -16.21
N LYS A 110 2.71 0.41 -15.91
CA LYS A 110 3.62 -0.19 -16.91
C LYS A 110 3.21 -1.63 -17.22
N THR A 111 3.68 -2.14 -18.36
CA THR A 111 3.62 -3.57 -18.67
C THR A 111 4.48 -4.38 -17.68
N TRP A 112 4.06 -5.60 -17.37
CA TRP A 112 4.82 -6.53 -16.56
C TRP A 112 6.07 -6.99 -17.31
N SER A 113 7.23 -6.88 -16.67
CA SER A 113 8.48 -7.50 -17.10
C SER A 113 8.79 -8.72 -16.23
N ALA A 114 9.69 -9.59 -16.69
CA ALA A 114 10.15 -10.71 -15.87
C ALA A 114 10.79 -10.22 -14.55
N THR A 115 11.55 -9.13 -14.60
CA THR A 115 12.12 -8.49 -13.41
C THR A 115 11.03 -8.04 -12.44
N ALA A 116 9.99 -7.34 -12.92
CA ALA A 116 8.91 -6.87 -12.05
C ALA A 116 8.13 -8.02 -11.38
N VAL A 117 7.99 -9.17 -12.05
CA VAL A 117 7.40 -10.38 -11.44
C VAL A 117 8.37 -11.02 -10.45
N PHE A 118 9.67 -11.07 -10.76
CA PHE A 118 10.71 -11.58 -9.88
C PHE A 118 10.82 -10.76 -8.58
N ASP A 119 10.74 -9.43 -8.67
CA ASP A 119 10.79 -8.51 -7.54
C ASP A 119 9.62 -8.72 -6.57
N LEU A 120 8.53 -9.37 -7.00
CA LEU A 120 7.41 -9.75 -6.15
C LEU A 120 7.60 -11.07 -5.40
N LEU A 121 8.67 -11.84 -5.65
CA LEU A 121 8.90 -13.12 -4.97
C LEU A 121 8.94 -12.99 -3.43
N PRO A 122 9.64 -12.01 -2.83
CA PRO A 122 9.60 -11.83 -1.37
C PRO A 122 8.17 -11.63 -0.88
N ARG A 123 7.39 -10.80 -1.59
CA ARG A 123 6.00 -10.54 -1.23
C ARG A 123 5.12 -11.79 -1.32
N LEU A 124 5.35 -12.63 -2.32
CA LEU A 124 4.62 -13.89 -2.50
C LEU A 124 4.95 -14.89 -1.40
N ILE A 125 6.17 -14.87 -0.85
CA ILE A 125 6.54 -15.66 0.33
C ILE A 125 5.78 -15.16 1.57
N ASP A 126 5.72 -13.83 1.76
CA ASP A 126 5.06 -13.24 2.92
C ASP A 126 3.54 -13.38 2.90
N ALA A 127 2.89 -13.08 1.76
CA ALA A 127 1.44 -13.15 1.61
C ALA A 127 0.92 -14.55 1.30
N GLY A 128 1.75 -15.38 0.67
CA GLY A 128 1.38 -16.67 0.09
C GLY A 128 0.62 -17.56 1.07
N PRO A 129 1.12 -17.84 2.28
CA PRO A 129 0.44 -18.71 3.24
C PRO A 129 -0.99 -18.29 3.57
N ARG A 130 -1.27 -16.98 3.57
CA ARG A 130 -2.62 -16.44 3.82
C ARG A 130 -3.49 -16.52 2.56
N LEU A 131 -2.95 -16.14 1.40
CA LEU A 131 -3.65 -16.18 0.12
C LEU A 131 -4.07 -17.61 -0.26
N LEU A 132 -3.19 -18.59 -0.07
CA LEU A 132 -3.46 -20.00 -0.39
C LEU A 132 -4.55 -20.63 0.50
N LYS A 133 -4.82 -20.05 1.67
CA LYS A 133 -5.89 -20.47 2.59
C LYS A 133 -7.22 -19.76 2.32
N SER A 134 -7.24 -18.73 1.47
CA SER A 134 -8.44 -17.97 1.17
C SER A 134 -9.47 -18.80 0.40
N ALA A 135 -10.76 -18.45 0.57
CA ALA A 135 -11.85 -19.09 -0.19
C ALA A 135 -11.72 -18.84 -1.70
N GLU A 136 -11.24 -17.65 -2.09
CA GLU A 136 -11.01 -17.28 -3.49
C GLU A 136 -10.00 -18.23 -4.14
N TRP A 137 -8.89 -18.54 -3.46
CA TRP A 137 -7.92 -19.50 -3.96
C TRP A 137 -8.53 -20.89 -4.17
N GLN A 138 -9.32 -21.38 -3.21
CA GLN A 138 -9.97 -22.69 -3.32
C GLN A 138 -10.93 -22.75 -4.51
N GLN A 139 -11.74 -21.70 -4.71
CA GLN A 139 -12.65 -21.62 -5.86
C GLN A 139 -11.90 -21.68 -7.19
N ARG A 140 -10.81 -20.90 -7.32
CA ARG A 140 -10.00 -20.88 -8.55
C ARG A 140 -9.34 -22.23 -8.83
N ARG A 141 -8.89 -22.93 -7.79
CA ARG A 141 -8.31 -24.27 -7.92
C ARG A 141 -9.36 -25.31 -8.32
N SER A 142 -10.57 -25.22 -7.80
CA SER A 142 -11.67 -26.12 -8.18
C SER A 142 -12.12 -25.91 -9.64
N SER A 143 -12.01 -24.70 -10.16
CA SER A 143 -12.38 -24.37 -11.55
C SER A 143 -11.27 -24.64 -12.57
N SER A 144 -10.02 -24.83 -12.15
CA SER A 144 -8.89 -25.19 -13.02
C SER A 144 -8.64 -26.70 -12.94
N PRO A 145 -9.03 -27.51 -13.95
CA PRO A 145 -8.69 -28.93 -13.94
C PRO A 145 -7.17 -29.12 -13.90
N ALA A 146 -6.72 -30.14 -13.16
CA ALA A 146 -5.30 -30.49 -13.08
C ALA A 146 -4.78 -30.86 -14.48
N PRO A 147 -3.54 -30.46 -14.84
CA PRO A 147 -2.91 -30.99 -16.04
C PRO A 147 -2.72 -32.51 -15.88
N ASN A 148 -3.05 -33.22 -16.96
CA ASN A 148 -2.93 -34.67 -17.12
C ASN A 148 -1.46 -35.08 -17.26
#